data_AF-A0A352L6Y7-F1
#
_entry.id   AF-A0A352L6Y7-F1
#
_cell.length_a   1.000
_cell.length_b   1.000
_cell.length_c   1.000
_cell.angle_alpha   90.00
_cell.angle_beta   90.00
_cell.angle_gamma   90.00
#
_symmetry.space_group_name_H-M   'P 1'
#
loop_
_entity.id
_entity.type
_entity.pdbx_description
1 polymer ?
#
loop_
_entity_poly.entity_id
_entity_poly.type
_entity_poly.pdbx_seq_one_letter_code
_entity_poly.pdbx_strand_id
1 'polypeptide(L)'
;MLVLGLLLCSSAVANNLPYYGTVWQNAQTDQARCEAEARYMAARGIRGHVGPNIGNFEGVGWGYSSRPATCTPGRAMRLTGDAVAQSSNGTWYRVRSWR
;
A
#
# COMPACT_ATOMS: atom_id res chain seq x y z
N MET A 1 3.32 27.38 -36.57
CA MET A 1 4.35 26.40 -36.17
C MET A 1 4.26 26.22 -34.67
N LEU A 2 3.79 25.06 -34.20
CA LEU A 2 3.93 24.65 -32.80
C LEU A 2 3.97 23.13 -32.81
N VAL A 3 5.21 22.62 -32.91
CA VAL A 3 5.51 21.21 -32.70
C VAL A 3 6.26 21.12 -31.38
N LEU A 4 6.08 19.99 -30.72
CA LEU A 4 6.98 19.36 -29.74
C LEU A 4 6.51 19.38 -28.28
N GLY A 5 5.36 18.72 -28.04
CA GLY A 5 5.09 18.07 -26.76
C GLY A 5 5.91 16.79 -26.65
N LEU A 6 7.05 16.87 -25.96
CA LEU A 6 8.00 15.78 -25.76
C LEU A 6 7.43 14.73 -24.79
N LEU A 7 7.04 13.58 -25.36
CA LEU A 7 7.37 12.22 -24.92
C LEU A 7 7.38 11.97 -23.40
N LEU A 8 6.24 11.59 -22.81
CA LEU A 8 6.25 10.84 -21.56
C LEU A 8 6.68 9.40 -21.87
N CYS A 9 7.96 9.14 -21.60
CA CYS A 9 8.57 7.83 -21.58
C CYS A 9 7.98 6.97 -20.45
N SER A 10 7.96 5.66 -20.70
CA SER A 10 7.70 4.56 -19.76
C SER A 10 6.24 4.10 -19.68
N SER A 11 5.86 3.27 -20.65
CA SER A 11 4.88 2.21 -20.48
C SER A 11 5.31 1.29 -19.33
N ALA A 12 4.93 1.63 -18.11
CA ALA A 12 4.94 0.68 -17.00
C ALA A 12 3.91 -0.40 -17.34
N VAL A 13 4.41 -1.61 -17.55
CA VAL A 13 3.62 -2.83 -17.63
C VAL A 13 2.68 -2.85 -16.44
N ALA A 14 1.39 -2.59 -16.68
CA ALA A 14 0.36 -2.81 -15.69
C ALA A 14 0.30 -4.31 -15.46
N ASN A 15 1.02 -4.79 -14.45
CA ASN A 15 1.00 -6.19 -14.05
C ASN A 15 -0.46 -6.55 -13.74
N ASN A 16 -1.04 -7.37 -14.61
CA ASN A 16 -2.46 -7.72 -14.65
C ASN A 16 -2.83 -8.71 -13.53
N LEU A 17 -2.51 -8.35 -12.28
CA LEU A 17 -3.10 -8.96 -11.10
C LEU A 17 -4.27 -8.06 -10.69
N PRO A 18 -5.45 -8.60 -10.36
CA PRO A 18 -6.68 -7.83 -10.10
C PRO A 18 -6.50 -6.75 -9.01
N TYR A 19 -5.52 -6.95 -8.14
CA TYR A 19 -5.12 -6.04 -7.09
C TYR A 19 -4.46 -4.74 -7.59
N TYR A 20 -3.54 -4.82 -8.57
CA TYR A 20 -2.75 -3.67 -9.01
C TYR A 20 -3.64 -2.57 -9.59
N GLY A 21 -4.65 -2.91 -10.39
CA GLY A 21 -5.58 -1.91 -10.95
C GLY A 21 -6.57 -1.34 -9.93
N THR A 22 -6.90 -2.09 -8.88
CA THR A 22 -8.02 -1.76 -7.97
C THR A 22 -7.56 -1.07 -6.70
N VAL A 23 -6.45 -1.53 -6.11
CA VAL A 23 -5.99 -1.05 -4.79
C VAL A 23 -4.78 -0.16 -4.91
N TRP A 24 -3.66 -0.65 -5.48
CA TRP A 24 -2.43 0.15 -5.61
C TRP A 24 -2.43 1.10 -6.82
N GLN A 25 -3.34 0.93 -7.78
CA GLN A 25 -3.40 1.72 -9.02
C GLN A 25 -2.02 1.87 -9.68
N ASN A 26 -1.57 3.12 -9.85
CA ASN A 26 -0.27 3.49 -10.42
C ASN A 26 0.82 3.69 -9.35
N ALA A 27 0.63 3.24 -8.10
CA ALA A 27 1.62 3.39 -7.03
C ALA A 27 2.93 2.66 -7.36
N GLN A 28 3.99 3.47 -7.53
CA GLN A 28 5.33 3.00 -7.90
C GLN A 28 6.24 2.73 -6.71
N THR A 29 5.88 3.16 -5.50
CA THR A 29 6.70 3.01 -4.29
C THR A 29 5.97 2.18 -3.23
N ASP A 30 6.73 1.48 -2.39
CA ASP A 30 6.17 0.72 -1.27
C ASP A 30 5.36 1.62 -0.33
N GLN A 31 5.83 2.85 -0.07
CA GLN A 31 5.09 3.84 0.72
C GLN A 31 3.73 4.16 0.09
N ALA A 32 3.69 4.47 -1.22
CA ALA A 32 2.43 4.78 -1.91
C ALA A 32 1.47 3.58 -1.92
N ARG A 33 2.02 2.35 -2.04
CA ARG A 33 1.24 1.11 -1.95
C ARG A 33 0.68 0.88 -0.55
N CYS A 34 1.46 1.11 0.51
CA CYS A 34 0.99 1.02 1.89
C CYS A 34 -0.14 2.02 2.15
N GLU A 35 -0.03 3.25 1.66
CA GLU A 35 -1.08 4.28 1.79
C GLU A 35 -2.36 3.86 1.09
N ALA A 36 -2.25 3.35 -0.13
CA ALA A 36 -3.39 2.91 -0.91
C ALA A 36 -4.09 1.70 -0.25
N GLU A 37 -3.32 0.72 0.23
CA GLU A 37 -3.86 -0.47 0.91
C GLU A 37 -4.50 -0.12 2.25
N ALA A 38 -3.86 0.70 3.09
CA ALA A 38 -4.43 1.11 4.38
C ALA A 38 -5.77 1.85 4.19
N ARG A 39 -5.85 2.76 3.20
CA ARG A 39 -7.10 3.45 2.84
C ARG A 39 -8.15 2.47 2.32
N TYR A 40 -7.76 1.51 1.49
CA TYR A 40 -8.67 0.50 0.96
C TYR A 40 -9.25 -0.39 2.07
N MET A 41 -8.41 -0.83 3.01
CA MET A 41 -8.81 -1.56 4.21
C MET A 41 -9.78 -0.74 5.06
N ALA A 42 -9.45 0.52 5.35
CA ALA A 42 -10.28 1.40 6.16
C ALA A 42 -11.66 1.65 5.54
N ALA A 43 -11.73 1.82 4.21
CA ALA A 43 -12.98 2.05 3.50
C ALA A 43 -13.90 0.81 3.47
N ARG A 44 -13.34 -0.40 3.60
CA ARG A 44 -14.06 -1.68 3.43
C ARG A 44 -14.14 -2.54 4.69
N GLY A 45 -13.48 -2.12 5.77
CA GLY A 45 -13.44 -2.89 7.01
C GLY A 45 -12.62 -4.18 6.92
N ILE A 46 -11.63 -4.25 6.02
CA ILE A 46 -10.82 -5.46 5.82
C ILE A 46 -9.79 -5.60 6.93
N ARG A 47 -9.76 -6.75 7.61
CA ARG A 47 -8.88 -7.05 8.74
C ARG A 47 -7.86 -8.13 8.36
N GLY A 48 -6.97 -7.79 7.44
CA GLY A 48 -5.95 -8.70 6.91
C GLY A 48 -5.29 -8.15 5.64
N HIS A 49 -4.41 -8.95 5.06
CA HIS A 49 -3.77 -8.64 3.78
C HIS A 49 -4.82 -8.52 2.68
N VAL A 50 -4.74 -7.47 1.87
CA VAL A 50 -5.66 -7.28 0.75
C VAL A 50 -5.10 -7.92 -0.52
N GLY A 51 -3.77 -7.97 -0.65
CA GLY A 51 -3.07 -8.50 -1.82
C GLY A 51 -1.81 -9.30 -1.46
N PRO A 52 -0.92 -9.54 -2.45
CA PRO A 52 0.41 -10.06 -2.15
C PRO A 52 1.21 -9.03 -1.34
N ASN A 53 2.33 -9.45 -0.74
CA ASN A 53 3.19 -8.51 -0.01
C ASN A 53 3.68 -7.39 -0.94
N ILE A 54 3.59 -6.14 -0.49
CA ILE A 54 4.12 -4.95 -1.19
C ILE A 54 5.63 -5.06 -1.42
N GLY A 55 6.36 -5.46 -0.37
CA GLY A 55 7.79 -5.72 -0.38
C GLY A 55 8.10 -7.22 -0.25
N ASN A 56 9.21 -7.53 0.41
CA ASN A 56 9.59 -8.91 0.74
C ASN A 56 8.85 -9.44 1.99
N PHE A 57 8.31 -8.54 2.81
CA PHE A 57 7.42 -8.84 3.92
C PHE A 57 6.41 -7.70 4.05
N GLU A 58 5.19 -8.05 4.42
CA GLU A 58 4.12 -7.11 4.71
C GLU A 58 3.53 -7.40 6.08
N GLY A 59 3.13 -6.33 6.74
CA GLY A 59 2.70 -6.34 8.12
C GLY A 59 1.49 -5.46 8.24
N VAL A 60 0.39 -6.11 8.56
CA VAL A 60 -0.94 -5.51 8.60
C VAL A 60 -1.43 -5.52 10.04
N GLY A 61 -2.18 -4.49 10.41
CA GLY A 61 -2.80 -4.42 11.72
C GLY A 61 -3.98 -3.47 11.75
N TRP A 62 -4.85 -3.66 12.72
CA TRP A 62 -6.06 -2.89 12.90
C TRP A 62 -6.38 -2.75 14.39
N GLY A 63 -7.11 -1.71 14.77
CA GLY A 63 -7.55 -1.50 16.15
C GLY A 63 -8.06 -0.09 16.41
N TYR A 64 -8.34 0.25 17.66
CA TYR A 64 -8.84 1.58 18.05
C TYR A 64 -7.74 2.56 18.49
N SER A 65 -6.47 2.18 18.34
CA SER A 65 -5.31 3.06 18.51
C SER A 65 -4.90 3.66 17.17
N SER A 66 -4.43 4.92 17.15
CA SER A 66 -4.02 5.61 15.91
C SER A 66 -2.89 4.95 15.14
N ARG A 67 -2.13 4.07 15.80
CA ARG A 67 -1.02 3.31 15.20
C ARG A 67 -1.08 1.87 15.69
N PRO A 68 -1.98 1.03 15.17
CA PRO A 68 -2.09 -0.36 15.59
C PRO A 68 -0.76 -1.10 15.35
N ALA A 69 -0.48 -2.08 16.21
CA ALA A 69 0.66 -2.97 16.03
C ALA A 69 0.45 -3.85 14.79
N THR A 70 1.54 -4.26 14.15
CA THR A 70 1.53 -5.20 13.03
C THR A 70 2.65 -6.21 13.25
N CYS A 71 2.57 -7.37 12.59
CA CYS A 71 3.71 -8.28 12.55
C CYS A 71 4.95 -7.58 11.96
N THR A 72 6.12 -8.09 12.32
CA THR A 72 7.43 -7.62 11.86
C THR A 72 8.22 -8.80 11.29
N PRO A 73 9.13 -8.57 10.33
CA PRO A 73 9.98 -9.64 9.83
C PRO A 73 10.87 -10.20 10.96
N GLY A 74 11.05 -11.53 10.97
CA GLY A 74 11.92 -12.22 11.93
C GLY A 74 13.42 -12.13 11.61
N ARG A 75 13.79 -11.43 10.54
CA ARG A 75 15.17 -11.20 10.10
C ARG A 75 15.39 -9.72 9.80
N ALA A 76 16.65 -9.30 9.72
CA ALA A 76 17.00 -7.92 9.38
C ALA A 76 16.47 -7.56 7.99
N MET A 77 15.59 -6.56 7.94
CA MET A 77 15.00 -6.01 6.73
C MET A 77 14.77 -4.51 6.93
N ARG A 78 14.75 -3.75 5.83
CA ARG A 78 14.54 -2.30 5.86
C ARG A 78 13.06 -1.97 5.70
N LEU A 79 12.51 -1.16 6.60
CA LEU A 79 11.18 -0.58 6.44
C LEU A 79 11.20 0.39 5.25
N THR A 80 10.31 0.16 4.29
CA THR A 80 10.26 0.88 3.00
C THR A 80 8.90 1.52 2.72
N GLY A 81 7.89 1.15 3.51
CA GLY A 81 6.61 1.86 3.57
C GLY A 81 5.93 1.65 4.93
N ASP A 82 5.27 2.68 5.45
CA ASP A 82 4.44 2.62 6.66
C ASP A 82 3.31 3.64 6.52
N ALA A 83 2.07 3.16 6.56
CA ALA A 83 0.90 4.00 6.44
C ALA A 83 -0.20 3.58 7.40
N VAL A 84 -0.98 4.57 7.85
CA VAL A 84 -2.19 4.36 8.65
C VAL A 84 -3.38 5.05 8.00
N ALA A 85 -4.57 4.49 8.17
CA ALA A 85 -5.83 5.11 7.77
C ALA A 85 -6.91 4.80 8.81
N GLN A 86 -7.76 5.78 9.11
CA GLN A 86 -8.91 5.61 9.98
C GLN A 86 -10.17 5.39 9.14
N SER A 87 -10.99 4.43 9.55
CA SER A 87 -12.35 4.24 9.02
C SER A 87 -13.35 5.14 9.74
N SER A 88 -14.53 5.32 9.15
CA SER A 88 -15.61 6.15 9.71
C SER A 88 -16.10 5.70 11.10
N ASN A 89 -15.87 4.43 11.48
CA ASN A 89 -16.23 3.90 12.79
C ASN A 89 -15.12 4.07 13.85
N GLY A 90 -14.04 4.79 13.53
CA GLY A 90 -12.93 5.03 14.43
C GLY A 90 -11.86 3.93 14.47
N THR A 91 -12.05 2.80 13.77
CA THR A 91 -11.02 1.77 13.63
C THR A 91 -9.89 2.29 12.74
N TRP A 92 -8.66 2.19 13.21
CA TRP A 92 -7.44 2.44 12.48
C TRP A 92 -6.90 1.16 11.86
N TYR A 93 -6.33 1.29 10.67
CA TYR A 93 -5.67 0.24 9.90
C TYR A 93 -4.26 0.70 9.60
N ARG A 94 -3.29 -0.21 9.67
CA ARG A 94 -1.89 0.05 9.38
C ARG A 94 -1.34 -0.99 8.45
N VAL A 95 -0.58 -0.54 7.46
CA VAL A 95 0.15 -1.39 6.51
C VAL A 95 1.61 -0.95 6.53
N ARG A 96 2.50 -1.92 6.65
CA ARG A 96 3.95 -1.74 6.58
C ARG A 96 4.54 -2.66 5.52
N SER A 97 5.55 -2.17 4.80
CA SER A 97 6.32 -2.91 3.82
C SER A 97 7.80 -2.93 4.20
N TRP A 98 8.44 -4.09 4.03
CA TRP A 98 9.87 -4.28 4.27
C TRP A 98 10.54 -4.94 3.08
N ARG A 99 11.81 -4.56 2.86
CA ARG A 99 12.69 -5.17 1.84
C ARG A 99 13.95 -5.73 2.47
#